data_AF-A0A2K3LFU7-F1
#
_entry.id   AF-A0A2K3LFU7-F1
#
_cell.length_a   1.000
_cell.length_b   1.000
_cell.length_c   1.000
_cell.angle_alpha   90.00
_cell.angle_beta   90.00
_cell.angle_gamma   90.00
#
_symmetry.space_group_name_H-M   'P 1'
#
loop_
_entity.id
_entity.type
_entity.pdbx_description
1 polymer ?
#
loop_
_entity_poly.entity_id
_entity_poly.type
_entity_poly.pdbx_seq_one_letter_code
_entity_poly.pdbx_strand_id
1 'polypeptide(L)'
;ETSSIKVNDIASQIADNVGAALNATNALPVVDRVLTFHYNRQSPKRRRLITPVSLESSASTMSDISSTSINERIFDSEGKTMEDEITAEHCGSVHPESVSDDGPASLSKMVAVLCEQQLFSPLLRAFEMFLPSCPLLPFIRALQAFSQMRLSEASAHLGSFSARIKEEPSHLQANLGREGQIGTSWISSTAATAADAVLSTCPSPYEKRCLLQLLAATDFGDGGNAAAYYRRLYWKINLAEPLLRKDDELHLGNENWDDASLLSALEKNRHWEQARNWAKQLEASGAPWKSAMHHVTESQ
;
A
#
# COMPACT_ATOMS: atom_id res chain seq x y z
N GLU A 1 -50.61 -15.81 15.04
CA GLU A 1 -49.62 -15.25 15.99
C GLU A 1 -48.62 -14.34 15.27
N THR A 2 -49.07 -13.23 14.66
CA THR A 2 -48.17 -12.30 13.94
C THR A 2 -48.58 -10.83 14.11
N SER A 3 -49.04 -10.43 15.30
CA SER A 3 -49.49 -9.05 15.59
C SER A 3 -48.52 -8.25 16.47
N SER A 4 -47.24 -8.62 16.57
CA SER A 4 -46.31 -7.99 17.51
C SER A 4 -44.91 -7.71 16.93
N ILE A 5 -44.83 -7.28 15.67
CA ILE A 5 -43.62 -6.63 15.17
C ILE A 5 -43.78 -5.13 15.38
N LYS A 6 -43.27 -4.62 16.51
CA LYS A 6 -43.06 -3.18 16.71
C LYS A 6 -42.00 -2.75 15.68
N VAL A 7 -42.46 -2.20 14.55
CA VAL A 7 -41.60 -1.48 13.62
C VAL A 7 -41.09 -0.27 14.39
N ASN A 8 -39.85 -0.34 14.83
CA ASN A 8 -39.25 0.67 15.67
C ASN A 8 -39.22 2.04 14.98
N ASP A 9 -39.60 3.00 15.78
CA ASP A 9 -39.79 4.45 15.62
C ASP A 9 -38.52 5.23 15.21
N ILE A 10 -37.60 4.60 14.49
CA ILE A 10 -36.29 5.18 14.12
C ILE A 10 -36.48 6.23 13.03
N ALA A 11 -37.39 6.00 12.09
CA ALA A 11 -37.69 6.95 11.03
C ALA A 11 -38.29 8.26 11.58
N SER A 12 -39.20 8.16 12.56
CA SER A 12 -39.78 9.33 13.24
C SER A 12 -38.72 10.08 14.03
N GLN A 13 -37.87 9.37 14.77
CA GLN A 13 -36.80 9.99 15.56
C GLN A 13 -35.78 10.73 14.69
N ILE A 14 -35.45 10.20 13.50
CA ILE A 14 -34.58 10.90 12.55
C ILE A 14 -35.27 12.16 12.00
N ALA A 15 -36.55 12.06 11.63
CA ALA A 15 -37.32 13.20 11.13
C ALA A 15 -37.41 14.34 12.15
N ASP A 16 -37.66 14.00 13.42
CA ASP A 16 -37.76 14.97 14.51
C ASP A 16 -36.42 15.64 14.81
N ASN A 17 -35.32 14.88 14.82
CA ASN A 17 -33.97 15.42 15.03
C ASN A 17 -33.54 16.36 13.91
N VAL A 18 -33.83 16.00 12.65
CA VAL A 18 -33.53 16.86 11.49
C VAL A 18 -34.38 18.13 11.52
N GLY A 19 -35.66 18.01 11.85
CA GLY A 19 -36.56 19.16 12.02
C GLY A 19 -36.10 20.11 13.12
N ALA A 20 -35.70 19.58 14.28
CA ALA A 20 -35.18 20.36 15.39
C ALA A 20 -33.89 21.11 15.02
N ALA A 21 -32.96 20.46 14.30
CA ALA A 21 -31.70 21.08 13.88
C ALA A 21 -31.93 22.22 12.84
N LEU A 22 -32.86 22.03 11.90
CA LEU A 22 -33.25 23.06 10.93
C LEU A 22 -33.89 24.26 11.62
N ASN A 23 -34.79 24.02 12.58
CA ASN A 23 -35.46 25.08 13.32
C ASN A 23 -34.46 25.87 14.19
N ALA A 24 -33.50 25.19 14.82
CA ALA A 24 -32.42 25.85 15.55
C ALA A 24 -31.56 26.74 14.63
N THR A 25 -31.21 26.25 13.44
CA THR A 25 -30.43 27.02 12.45
C THR A 25 -31.21 28.22 11.93
N ASN A 26 -32.52 28.07 11.71
CA ASN A 26 -33.41 29.13 11.25
C ASN A 26 -33.82 30.13 12.34
N ALA A 27 -33.63 29.79 13.62
CA ALA A 27 -33.87 30.69 14.74
C ALA A 27 -32.68 31.64 15.02
N LEU A 28 -31.50 31.37 14.46
CA LEU A 28 -30.33 32.25 14.61
C LEU A 28 -30.51 33.57 13.83
N PRO A 29 -30.13 34.72 14.40
CA PRO A 29 -30.25 36.03 13.75
C PRO A 29 -29.37 36.10 12.48
N VAL A 30 -29.82 36.86 11.48
CA VAL A 30 -29.23 36.92 10.12
C VAL A 30 -27.72 37.25 10.12
N VAL A 31 -27.22 37.95 11.14
CA VAL A 31 -25.79 38.29 11.29
C VAL A 31 -24.93 37.06 11.57
N ASP A 32 -25.46 36.05 12.28
CA ASP A 32 -24.73 34.81 12.63
C ASP A 32 -24.78 33.76 11.49
N ARG A 33 -25.55 34.04 10.43
CA ARG A 33 -25.63 33.21 9.21
C ARG A 33 -24.54 33.54 8.20
N VAL A 34 -23.84 34.66 8.36
CA VAL A 34 -22.79 35.11 7.44
C VAL A 34 -21.46 34.50 7.89
N LEU A 35 -21.16 33.32 7.34
CA LEU A 35 -19.87 32.66 7.53
C LEU A 35 -18.81 33.37 6.68
N THR A 36 -17.95 34.17 7.30
CA THR A 36 -16.80 34.78 6.63
C THR A 36 -15.69 33.73 6.49
N PHE A 37 -15.37 33.35 5.26
CA PHE A 37 -14.31 32.39 4.98
C PHE A 37 -12.96 33.09 4.86
N HIS A 38 -12.04 32.79 5.78
CA HIS A 38 -10.66 33.25 5.69
C HIS A 38 -9.73 32.10 5.29
N TYR A 39 -8.82 32.39 4.35
CA TYR A 39 -7.79 31.46 3.91
C TYR A 39 -6.47 31.80 4.59
N ASN A 40 -5.97 30.92 5.46
CA ASN A 40 -4.62 31.05 6.00
C ASN A 40 -3.61 30.66 4.91
N ARG A 41 -2.84 31.64 4.42
CA ARG A 41 -1.83 31.44 3.36
C ARG A 41 -0.50 30.87 3.87
N GLN A 42 -0.33 30.72 5.18
CA GLN A 42 0.91 30.21 5.79
C GLN A 42 0.94 28.68 5.93
N SER A 43 -0.18 27.98 5.69
CA SER A 43 -0.27 26.52 5.74
C SER A 43 -0.47 25.92 4.33
N PRO A 44 0.37 24.97 3.87
CA PRO A 44 0.24 24.38 2.53
C PRO A 44 -0.99 23.46 2.38
N LYS A 45 -1.64 23.04 3.48
CA LYS A 45 -2.96 22.38 3.45
C LYS A 45 -4.05 23.41 3.69
N ARG A 46 -4.84 23.72 2.66
CA ARG A 46 -5.96 24.67 2.69
C ARG A 46 -7.06 24.19 3.65
N ARG A 47 -6.94 24.53 4.93
CA ARG A 47 -7.94 24.19 5.94
C ARG A 47 -8.90 25.38 6.10
N ARG A 48 -10.19 25.16 5.84
CA ARG A 48 -11.25 26.17 5.96
C ARG A 48 -11.49 26.42 7.45
N LEU A 49 -11.12 27.61 7.94
CA LEU A 49 -11.42 28.02 9.31
C LEU A 49 -12.76 28.77 9.30
N ILE A 50 -13.65 28.35 10.19
CA ILE A 50 -14.90 29.04 10.49
C ILE A 50 -14.69 29.67 11.86
N THR A 51 -14.68 31.00 11.93
CA THR A 51 -14.66 31.74 13.20
C THR A 51 -15.93 32.57 13.27
N PRO A 52 -16.74 32.44 14.34
CA PRO A 52 -17.86 33.34 14.57
C PRO A 52 -17.32 34.77 14.82
N VAL A 53 -18.03 35.77 14.30
CA VAL A 53 -17.65 37.18 14.45
C VAL A 53 -17.87 37.60 15.90
N SER A 54 -16.79 37.72 16.67
CA SER A 54 -16.79 38.43 17.95
C SER A 54 -16.36 39.88 17.71
N LEU A 55 -17.31 40.80 17.86
CA LEU A 55 -17.05 42.23 17.83
C LEU A 55 -16.85 42.72 19.26
N GLU A 56 -15.61 42.91 19.70
CA GLU A 56 -15.29 43.90 20.74
C GLU A 56 -13.83 44.38 20.65
N SER A 57 -13.73 45.63 20.19
CA SER A 57 -12.83 46.72 20.57
C SER A 57 -11.33 46.50 20.87
N SER A 58 -10.54 47.26 20.10
CA SER A 58 -9.13 47.62 20.20
C SER A 58 -8.67 48.25 21.52
N ALA A 59 -7.47 47.86 22.01
CA ALA A 59 -6.39 48.77 22.44
C ALA A 59 -5.06 48.00 22.73
N SER A 60 -3.96 48.56 22.23
CA SER A 60 -2.53 48.56 22.66
C SER A 60 -2.12 47.71 23.89
N THR A 61 -0.97 47.03 23.96
CA THR A 61 0.43 47.53 23.87
C THR A 61 1.42 46.35 23.81
N MET A 62 2.62 46.63 23.30
CA MET A 62 3.83 45.78 23.30
C MET A 62 4.30 45.42 24.73
N SER A 63 4.81 44.20 24.95
CA SER A 63 6.04 43.95 25.73
C SER A 63 6.50 42.48 25.65
N ASP A 64 7.79 42.31 25.97
CA ASP A 64 8.72 41.24 25.66
C ASP A 64 8.61 39.92 26.43
N ILE A 65 9.12 38.87 25.75
CA ILE A 65 10.03 37.79 26.20
C ILE A 65 10.10 37.53 27.72
N SER A 66 9.82 36.28 28.14
CA SER A 66 10.68 35.52 29.06
C SER A 66 10.34 34.03 29.07
N SER A 67 11.40 33.25 28.95
CA SER A 67 11.50 31.79 29.10
C SER A 67 11.47 31.36 30.56
N THR A 68 11.32 30.04 30.78
CA THR A 68 11.46 29.20 31.99
C THR A 68 10.15 28.49 32.32
N SER A 69 10.11 27.26 32.84
CA SER A 69 11.02 26.12 32.92
C SER A 69 10.21 25.01 33.60
N ILE A 70 10.43 23.76 33.19
CA ILE A 70 10.58 22.60 34.10
C ILE A 70 9.45 22.38 35.14
N ASN A 71 8.61 21.35 34.93
CA ASN A 71 8.73 20.17 35.77
C ASN A 71 7.89 18.98 35.29
N GLU A 72 8.61 17.87 35.18
CA GLU A 72 8.16 16.50 35.03
C GLU A 72 7.24 16.08 36.17
N ARG A 73 6.33 15.14 35.89
CA ARG A 73 6.02 14.06 36.83
C ARG A 73 5.70 12.78 36.05
N ILE A 74 6.62 11.85 36.21
CA ILE A 74 6.70 10.50 35.65
C ILE A 74 5.73 9.56 36.39
N PHE A 75 5.25 8.56 35.66
CA PHE A 75 4.54 7.35 36.11
C PHE A 75 5.47 6.41 36.88
N ASP A 76 4.95 5.65 37.85
CA ASP A 76 5.59 4.42 38.29
C ASP A 76 4.56 3.31 38.57
N SER A 77 4.73 2.17 37.87
CA SER A 77 4.52 0.84 38.44
C SER A 77 5.32 -0.21 37.66
N GLU A 78 6.48 -0.57 38.23
CA GLU A 78 7.18 -1.87 38.17
C GLU A 78 6.17 -3.05 38.20
N GLY A 79 6.29 -4.19 37.51
CA GLY A 79 7.45 -4.94 37.02
C GLY A 79 7.48 -6.32 37.71
N LYS A 80 7.21 -7.43 36.98
CA LYS A 80 7.72 -8.77 37.35
C LYS A 80 7.61 -9.82 36.22
N THR A 81 8.76 -10.36 35.86
CA THR A 81 9.02 -11.55 35.03
C THR A 81 9.16 -12.80 35.91
N MET A 82 8.78 -13.98 35.39
CA MET A 82 9.59 -15.22 35.45
C MET A 82 8.99 -16.34 34.56
N GLU A 83 9.90 -17.11 33.96
CA GLU A 83 9.75 -18.24 33.03
C GLU A 83 9.38 -19.56 33.75
N ASP A 84 8.71 -20.52 33.10
CA ASP A 84 9.30 -21.81 32.63
C ASP A 84 8.30 -22.91 32.16
N GLU A 85 8.89 -23.82 31.37
CA GLU A 85 8.52 -25.02 30.57
C GLU A 85 7.29 -25.95 30.77
N ILE A 86 6.74 -26.35 29.60
CA ILE A 86 6.48 -27.71 29.00
C ILE A 86 5.66 -28.78 29.78
N THR A 87 4.50 -29.20 29.23
CA THR A 87 4.20 -30.55 28.65
C THR A 87 2.72 -30.71 28.27
N ALA A 88 2.47 -31.59 27.29
CA ALA A 88 1.22 -31.86 26.60
C ALA A 88 0.11 -32.48 27.48
N GLU A 89 -1.17 -32.20 27.15
CA GLU A 89 -2.14 -33.21 26.71
C GLU A 89 -3.55 -32.65 26.43
N HIS A 90 -4.24 -33.40 25.61
CA HIS A 90 -5.52 -33.23 24.93
C HIS A 90 -6.74 -32.96 25.83
N CYS A 91 -7.51 -31.89 25.55
CA CYS A 91 -8.97 -31.92 25.73
C CYS A 91 -9.64 -30.81 24.91
N GLY A 92 -10.64 -31.19 24.11
CA GLY A 92 -11.44 -30.27 23.30
C GLY A 92 -12.14 -29.22 24.16
N SER A 93 -11.89 -27.96 23.84
CA SER A 93 -12.72 -26.83 24.25
C SER A 93 -13.04 -26.05 22.99
N VAL A 94 -14.32 -26.06 22.62
CA VAL A 94 -14.91 -25.15 21.63
C VAL A 94 -14.87 -23.77 22.26
N HIS A 95 -13.76 -23.06 22.09
CA HIS A 95 -13.71 -21.62 22.29
C HIS A 95 -14.10 -20.92 20.99
N PRO A 96 -14.84 -19.81 21.09
CA PRO A 96 -15.44 -19.15 19.95
C PRO A 96 -14.33 -18.67 19.02
N GLU A 97 -14.58 -18.77 17.71
CA GLU A 97 -13.74 -18.19 16.66
C GLU A 97 -13.20 -16.84 17.12
N SER A 98 -11.92 -16.82 17.47
CA SER A 98 -11.16 -15.58 17.55
C SER A 98 -11.30 -14.98 16.16
N VAL A 99 -11.99 -13.84 16.06
CA VAL A 99 -12.04 -13.06 14.83
C VAL A 99 -10.58 -12.81 14.44
N SER A 100 -10.11 -13.61 13.49
CA SER A 100 -8.75 -13.53 12.96
C SER A 100 -8.54 -12.10 12.50
N ASP A 101 -7.35 -11.58 12.77
CA ASP A 101 -6.84 -10.28 12.31
C ASP A 101 -6.63 -10.28 10.78
N ASP A 102 -7.66 -10.67 10.04
CA ASP A 102 -7.66 -10.88 8.58
C ASP A 102 -8.17 -9.65 7.83
N GLY A 103 -8.50 -8.56 8.53
CA GLY A 103 -8.97 -7.30 7.94
C GLY A 103 -8.01 -6.73 6.88
N PRO A 104 -6.73 -6.44 7.21
CA PRO A 104 -5.78 -5.91 6.24
C PRO A 104 -5.50 -6.89 5.09
N ALA A 105 -5.37 -8.18 5.38
CA ALA A 105 -5.15 -9.21 4.36
C ALA A 105 -6.35 -9.36 3.41
N SER A 106 -7.57 -9.25 3.93
CA SER A 106 -8.82 -9.28 3.15
C SER A 106 -8.94 -8.06 2.24
N LEU A 107 -8.55 -6.89 2.74
CA LEU A 107 -8.51 -5.67 1.92
C LEU A 107 -7.46 -5.79 0.81
N SER A 108 -6.26 -6.29 1.11
CA SER A 108 -5.22 -6.51 0.10
C SER A 108 -5.70 -7.45 -1.02
N LYS A 109 -6.37 -8.55 -0.66
CA LYS A 109 -6.98 -9.48 -1.62
C LYS A 109 -8.04 -8.79 -2.48
N MET A 110 -8.92 -7.98 -1.87
CA MET A 110 -9.94 -7.23 -2.60
C MET A 110 -9.34 -6.24 -3.61
N VAL A 111 -8.30 -5.50 -3.20
CA VAL A 111 -7.56 -4.60 -4.09
C VAL A 111 -6.96 -5.37 -5.26
N ALA A 112 -6.33 -6.52 -4.99
CA ALA A 112 -5.73 -7.35 -6.02
C ALA A 112 -6.76 -7.85 -7.04
N VAL A 113 -7.89 -8.39 -6.57
CA VAL A 113 -8.99 -8.88 -7.45
C VAL A 113 -9.58 -7.76 -8.29
N LEU A 114 -9.75 -6.55 -7.73
CA LEU A 114 -10.27 -5.41 -8.49
C LEU A 114 -9.27 -4.91 -9.54
N CYS A 115 -7.98 -4.93 -9.23
CA CYS A 115 -6.91 -4.61 -10.18
C CYS A 115 -6.83 -5.66 -11.30
N GLU A 116 -6.95 -6.94 -10.97
CA GLU A 116 -7.00 -8.07 -11.92
C GLU A 116 -8.13 -7.89 -12.94
N GLN A 117 -9.32 -7.51 -12.45
CA GLN A 117 -10.50 -7.28 -13.28
C GLN A 117 -10.51 -5.89 -13.95
N GLN A 118 -9.44 -5.10 -13.80
CA GLN A 118 -9.33 -3.73 -14.31
C GLN A 118 -10.44 -2.77 -13.83
N LEU A 119 -11.05 -3.07 -12.68
CA LEU A 119 -12.10 -2.26 -12.06
C LEU A 119 -11.51 -1.08 -11.26
N PHE A 120 -10.65 -0.30 -11.92
CA PHE A 120 -9.93 0.81 -11.27
C PHE A 120 -10.84 1.97 -10.86
N SER A 121 -11.92 2.26 -11.60
CA SER A 121 -12.83 3.37 -11.29
C SER A 121 -13.54 3.22 -9.93
N PRO A 122 -14.24 2.09 -9.64
CA PRO A 122 -14.85 1.89 -8.32
C PRO A 122 -13.80 1.79 -7.20
N LEU A 123 -12.65 1.15 -7.47
CA LEU A 123 -11.56 1.01 -6.52
C LEU A 123 -10.98 2.37 -6.11
N LEU A 124 -10.62 3.22 -7.08
CA LEU A 124 -10.09 4.56 -6.82
C LEU A 124 -11.11 5.42 -6.09
N ARG A 125 -12.39 5.37 -6.48
CA ARG A 125 -13.45 6.11 -5.77
C ARG A 125 -13.55 5.67 -4.30
N ALA A 126 -13.47 4.38 -4.02
CA ALA A 126 -13.49 3.87 -2.65
C ALA A 126 -12.29 4.39 -1.84
N PHE A 127 -11.07 4.30 -2.38
CA PHE A 127 -9.88 4.83 -1.71
C PHE A 127 -9.93 6.36 -1.55
N GLU A 128 -10.48 7.11 -2.50
CA GLU A 128 -10.65 8.56 -2.38
C GLU A 128 -11.67 8.95 -1.29
N MET A 129 -12.74 8.18 -1.13
CA MET A 129 -13.77 8.45 -0.12
C MET A 129 -13.35 8.02 1.29
N PHE A 130 -12.72 6.84 1.43
CA PHE A 130 -12.45 6.23 2.73
C PHE A 130 -10.99 6.41 3.18
N LEU A 131 -10.04 6.53 2.26
CA LEU A 131 -8.59 6.56 2.54
C LEU A 131 -7.83 7.59 1.65
N PRO A 132 -8.24 8.87 1.62
CA PRO A 132 -7.72 9.87 0.67
C PRO A 132 -6.21 10.15 0.81
N SER A 133 -5.65 9.86 1.98
CA SER A 133 -4.22 10.03 2.28
C SER A 133 -3.39 8.77 2.02
N CYS A 134 -4.01 7.64 1.65
CA CYS A 134 -3.30 6.38 1.51
C CYS A 134 -2.29 6.43 0.36
N PRO A 135 -1.02 6.02 0.59
CA PRO A 135 -0.01 5.95 -0.46
C PRO A 135 -0.36 4.99 -1.59
N LEU A 136 -1.27 4.02 -1.41
CA LEU A 136 -1.72 3.13 -2.48
C LEU A 136 -2.48 3.86 -3.60
N LEU A 137 -3.06 5.03 -3.36
CA LEU A 137 -3.82 5.78 -4.39
C LEU A 137 -3.00 6.05 -5.66
N PRO A 138 -1.81 6.69 -5.60
CA PRO A 138 -0.97 6.84 -6.79
C PRO A 138 -0.55 5.49 -7.41
N PHE A 139 -0.36 4.43 -6.61
CA PHE A 139 -0.06 3.11 -7.17
C PHE A 139 -1.20 2.54 -8.01
N ILE A 140 -2.43 2.59 -7.49
CA ILE A 140 -3.63 2.13 -8.22
C ILE A 140 -3.84 2.97 -9.48
N ARG A 141 -3.59 4.29 -9.43
CA ARG A 141 -3.60 5.15 -10.63
C ARG A 141 -2.52 4.77 -11.65
N ALA A 142 -1.35 4.34 -11.19
CA ALA A 142 -0.31 3.85 -12.08
C ALA A 142 -0.76 2.57 -12.82
N LEU A 143 -1.35 1.61 -12.11
CA LEU A 143 -1.90 0.39 -12.71
C LEU A 143 -3.04 0.71 -13.70
N GLN A 144 -3.90 1.67 -13.36
CA GLN A 144 -4.94 2.16 -14.28
C GLN A 144 -4.32 2.77 -15.54
N ALA A 145 -3.36 3.70 -15.41
CA ALA A 145 -2.70 4.33 -16.55
C ALA A 145 -1.96 3.30 -17.42
N PHE A 146 -1.34 2.30 -16.78
CA PHE A 146 -0.71 1.19 -17.47
C PHE A 146 -1.71 0.34 -18.27
N SER A 147 -2.88 0.02 -17.71
CA SER A 147 -3.93 -0.74 -18.45
C SER A 147 -4.40 -0.03 -19.73
N GLN A 148 -4.16 1.28 -19.84
CA GLN A 148 -4.43 2.11 -21.00
C GLN A 148 -3.18 2.35 -21.87
N MET A 149 -2.08 1.63 -21.62
CA MET A 149 -0.76 1.79 -22.25
C MET A 149 -0.14 3.19 -22.13
N ARG A 150 -0.51 3.96 -21.10
CA ARG A 150 0.04 5.29 -20.83
C ARG A 150 1.28 5.20 -19.94
N LEU A 151 2.35 4.62 -20.47
CA LEU A 151 3.57 4.26 -19.71
C LEU A 151 4.20 5.44 -18.97
N SER A 152 4.29 6.62 -19.59
CA SER A 152 4.86 7.81 -18.97
C SER A 152 4.05 8.27 -17.75
N GLU A 153 2.73 8.22 -17.84
CA GLU A 153 1.82 8.59 -16.75
C GLU A 153 1.85 7.56 -15.63
N ALA A 154 1.86 6.27 -15.98
CA ALA A 154 2.07 5.19 -15.02
C ALA A 154 3.39 5.39 -14.25
N SER A 155 4.48 5.70 -14.95
CA SER A 155 5.78 5.96 -14.33
C SER A 155 5.77 7.17 -13.37
N ALA A 156 5.06 8.25 -13.73
CA ALA A 156 4.93 9.43 -12.88
C ALA A 156 4.16 9.11 -11.60
N HIS A 157 3.09 8.31 -11.71
CA HIS A 157 2.32 7.84 -10.57
C HIS A 157 3.13 6.89 -9.67
N LEU A 158 3.95 5.98 -10.22
CA LEU A 158 4.86 5.13 -9.44
C LEU A 158 5.95 5.94 -8.73
N GLY A 159 6.44 7.00 -9.36
CA GLY A 159 7.33 7.97 -8.71
C GLY A 159 6.65 8.66 -7.52
N SER A 160 5.40 9.10 -7.68
CA SER A 160 4.60 9.67 -6.59
C SER A 160 4.32 8.67 -5.47
N PHE A 161 4.09 7.39 -5.79
CA PHE A 161 3.95 6.32 -4.81
C PHE A 161 5.24 6.14 -3.99
N SER A 162 6.37 6.00 -4.69
CA SER A 162 7.70 5.84 -4.09
C SER A 162 8.05 7.01 -3.15
N ALA A 163 7.72 8.25 -3.54
CA ALA A 163 7.93 9.42 -2.70
C ALA A 163 7.08 9.38 -1.42
N ARG A 164 5.78 9.06 -1.54
CA ARG A 164 4.86 9.04 -0.39
C ARG A 164 5.19 7.97 0.64
N ILE A 165 5.61 6.79 0.20
CA ILE A 165 6.05 5.73 1.12
C ILE A 165 7.28 6.16 1.93
N LYS A 166 8.18 6.95 1.35
CA LYS A 166 9.36 7.50 2.05
C LYS A 166 9.02 8.65 3.00
N GLU A 167 8.01 9.44 2.68
CA GLU A 167 7.57 10.57 3.49
C GLU A 167 6.73 10.12 4.71
N GLU A 168 5.94 9.06 4.58
CA GLU A 168 5.09 8.49 5.65
C GLU A 168 5.79 8.26 7.01
N PRO A 169 7.02 7.70 7.09
CA PRO A 169 7.72 7.53 8.37
C PRO A 169 8.09 8.84 9.06
N SER A 170 8.18 9.97 8.35
CA SER A 170 8.67 11.24 8.94
C SER A 170 7.57 12.11 9.57
N HIS A 171 6.29 11.90 9.22
CA HIS A 171 5.17 12.68 9.79
C HIS A 171 4.55 12.06 11.06
N LEU A 172 4.76 10.77 11.32
CA LEU A 172 4.21 10.04 12.49
C LEU A 172 5.26 9.67 13.54
N GLN A 173 6.56 9.86 13.26
CA GLN A 173 7.67 9.45 14.12
C GLN A 173 7.79 10.21 15.45
N ALA A 174 6.96 11.22 15.71
CA ALA A 174 6.97 11.87 17.02
C ALA A 174 6.28 11.05 18.12
N ASN A 175 5.39 10.08 17.81
CA ASN A 175 4.63 9.37 18.86
C ASN A 175 4.27 7.88 18.67
N LEU A 176 4.41 7.25 17.48
CA LEU A 176 4.04 5.83 17.30
C LEU A 176 5.05 5.06 16.41
N GLY A 177 6.13 4.55 17.02
CA GLY A 177 7.20 3.84 16.30
C GLY A 177 6.87 2.44 15.78
N ARG A 178 5.78 1.81 16.24
CA ARG A 178 5.42 0.43 15.84
C ARG A 178 4.36 0.38 14.74
N GLU A 179 3.42 1.32 14.74
CA GLU A 179 2.29 1.37 13.80
C GLU A 179 2.70 1.83 12.38
N GLY A 180 3.62 2.80 12.28
CA GLY A 180 4.10 3.29 10.98
C GLY A 180 4.83 2.24 10.15
N GLN A 181 5.50 1.29 10.81
CA GLN A 181 6.21 0.20 10.13
C GLN A 181 5.26 -0.93 9.68
N ILE A 182 4.16 -1.13 10.42
CA ILE A 182 3.09 -2.04 10.02
C ILE A 182 2.36 -1.48 8.79
N GLY A 183 2.09 -0.17 8.76
CA GLY A 183 1.48 0.52 7.62
C GLY A 183 2.28 0.38 6.33
N THR A 184 3.59 0.67 6.36
CA THR A 184 4.45 0.55 5.16
C THR A 184 4.58 -0.89 4.68
N SER A 185 4.66 -1.87 5.60
CA SER A 185 4.70 -3.29 5.25
C SER A 185 3.41 -3.80 4.60
N TRP A 186 2.24 -3.31 5.05
CA TRP A 186 0.95 -3.65 4.44
C TRP A 186 0.78 -2.99 3.06
N ILE A 187 1.19 -1.72 2.93
CA ILE A 187 1.13 -0.99 1.65
C ILE A 187 2.01 -1.69 0.60
N SER A 188 3.25 -2.04 0.96
CA SER A 188 4.19 -2.69 0.04
C SER A 188 3.69 -4.08 -0.38
N SER A 189 3.21 -4.88 0.57
CA SER A 189 2.61 -6.19 0.31
C SER A 189 1.37 -6.11 -0.58
N THR A 190 0.48 -5.14 -0.30
CA THR A 190 -0.74 -4.91 -1.10
C THR A 190 -0.40 -4.45 -2.52
N ALA A 191 0.56 -3.53 -2.66
CA ALA A 191 1.02 -3.05 -3.95
C ALA A 191 1.63 -4.18 -4.80
N ALA A 192 2.50 -5.01 -4.21
CA ALA A 192 3.07 -6.17 -4.87
C ALA A 192 1.98 -7.17 -5.31
N THR A 193 1.06 -7.51 -4.40
CA THR A 193 -0.05 -8.44 -4.71
C THR A 193 -0.94 -7.91 -5.84
N ALA A 194 -1.24 -6.61 -5.85
CA ALA A 194 -2.02 -5.98 -6.91
C ALA A 194 -1.27 -5.94 -8.25
N ALA A 195 0.04 -5.67 -8.23
CA ALA A 195 0.87 -5.72 -9.43
C ALA A 195 0.95 -7.14 -10.02
N ASP A 196 1.12 -8.16 -9.17
CA ASP A 196 1.14 -9.56 -9.59
C ASP A 196 -0.18 -9.98 -10.24
N ALA A 197 -1.31 -9.52 -9.67
CA ALA A 197 -2.63 -9.75 -10.23
C ALA A 197 -2.78 -9.12 -11.63
N VAL A 198 -2.30 -7.88 -11.85
CA VAL A 198 -2.29 -7.25 -13.18
C VAL A 198 -1.32 -7.97 -14.13
N LEU A 199 -0.15 -8.39 -13.67
CA LEU A 199 0.82 -9.15 -14.47
C LEU A 199 0.29 -10.51 -14.95
N SER A 200 -0.61 -11.12 -14.17
CA SER A 200 -1.26 -12.40 -14.52
C SER A 200 -2.29 -12.25 -15.64
N THR A 201 -2.85 -11.05 -15.82
CA THR A 201 -3.90 -10.74 -16.80
C THR A 201 -3.40 -9.94 -18.00
N CYS A 202 -2.10 -9.63 -18.06
CA CYS A 202 -1.51 -8.97 -19.23
C CYS A 202 -1.79 -9.78 -20.51
N PRO A 203 -2.45 -9.19 -21.52
CA PRO A 203 -2.88 -9.90 -22.74
C PRO A 203 -1.70 -10.27 -23.65
N SER A 204 -0.59 -9.54 -23.55
CA SER A 204 0.61 -9.82 -24.32
C SER A 204 1.87 -9.79 -23.45
N PRO A 205 2.90 -10.54 -23.85
CA PRO A 205 4.18 -10.51 -23.15
C PRO A 205 4.92 -9.18 -23.29
N TYR A 206 4.70 -8.44 -24.38
CA TYR A 206 5.22 -7.08 -24.52
C TYR A 206 4.70 -6.18 -23.38
N GLU A 207 3.39 -6.21 -23.14
CA GLU A 207 2.76 -5.44 -22.07
C GLU A 207 3.29 -5.86 -20.70
N LYS A 208 3.39 -7.18 -20.48
CA LYS A 208 3.99 -7.74 -19.25
C LYS A 208 5.41 -7.23 -19.04
N ARG A 209 6.24 -7.20 -20.10
CA ARG A 209 7.60 -6.64 -20.05
C ARG A 209 7.59 -5.15 -19.68
N CYS A 210 6.71 -4.36 -20.29
CA CYS A 210 6.59 -2.93 -19.97
C CYS A 210 6.22 -2.70 -18.51
N LEU A 211 5.24 -3.45 -17.97
CA LEU A 211 4.88 -3.35 -16.56
C LEU A 211 6.02 -3.76 -15.64
N LEU A 212 6.67 -4.90 -15.92
CA LEU A 212 7.81 -5.38 -15.15
C LEU A 212 8.96 -4.37 -15.13
N GLN A 213 9.22 -3.68 -16.25
CA GLN A 213 10.23 -2.63 -16.32
C GLN A 213 9.90 -1.45 -15.39
N LEU A 214 8.63 -1.01 -15.37
CA LEU A 214 8.16 0.05 -14.49
C LEU A 214 8.27 -0.36 -13.01
N LEU A 215 7.81 -1.57 -12.67
CA LEU A 215 7.83 -2.08 -11.30
C LEU A 215 9.26 -2.32 -10.78
N ALA A 216 10.17 -2.80 -11.62
CA ALA A 216 11.58 -3.02 -11.27
C ALA A 216 12.34 -1.71 -10.95
N ALA A 217 11.83 -0.57 -11.42
CA ALA A 217 12.34 0.78 -11.14
C ALA A 217 11.61 1.48 -9.98
N THR A 218 10.54 0.88 -9.45
CA THR A 218 9.71 1.46 -8.38
C THR A 218 10.26 1.07 -7.02
N ASP A 219 10.21 1.99 -6.05
CA ASP A 219 10.56 1.72 -4.66
C ASP A 219 9.29 1.45 -3.86
N PHE A 220 9.18 0.24 -3.31
CA PHE A 220 8.03 -0.21 -2.52
C PHE A 220 8.21 0.07 -1.02
N GLY A 221 9.35 0.59 -0.58
CA GLY A 221 9.65 0.82 0.84
C GLY A 221 9.87 -0.44 1.66
N ASP A 222 10.09 -1.59 1.01
CA ASP A 222 10.31 -2.90 1.60
C ASP A 222 11.79 -3.30 1.63
N GLY A 223 12.70 -2.32 1.58
CA GLY A 223 14.14 -2.55 1.46
C GLY A 223 14.58 -2.96 0.04
N GLY A 224 13.69 -2.90 -0.95
CA GLY A 224 13.99 -3.22 -2.35
C GLY A 224 13.72 -4.67 -2.74
N ASN A 225 13.07 -5.45 -1.87
CA ASN A 225 12.73 -6.86 -2.12
C ASN A 225 11.81 -7.01 -3.34
N ALA A 226 10.70 -6.28 -3.38
CA ALA A 226 9.76 -6.28 -4.51
C ALA A 226 10.42 -5.77 -5.81
N ALA A 227 11.21 -4.70 -5.72
CA ALA A 227 11.92 -4.18 -6.89
C ALA A 227 12.92 -5.19 -7.47
N ALA A 228 13.64 -5.93 -6.61
CA ALA A 228 14.53 -7.00 -7.02
C ALA A 228 13.76 -8.19 -7.63
N TYR A 229 12.62 -8.56 -7.03
CA TYR A 229 11.72 -9.60 -7.57
C TYR A 229 11.23 -9.25 -8.99
N TYR A 230 10.69 -8.05 -9.20
CA TYR A 230 10.23 -7.63 -10.52
C TYR A 230 11.36 -7.48 -11.52
N ARG A 231 12.56 -7.06 -11.07
CA ARG A 231 13.75 -7.03 -11.92
C ARG A 231 14.11 -8.43 -12.40
N ARG A 232 14.11 -9.44 -11.52
CA ARG A 232 14.33 -10.83 -11.91
C ARG A 232 13.30 -11.31 -12.94
N LEU A 233 12.02 -11.01 -12.73
CA LEU A 233 10.97 -11.35 -13.70
C LEU A 233 11.15 -10.61 -15.05
N TYR A 234 11.55 -9.34 -15.03
CA TYR A 234 11.88 -8.56 -16.23
C TYR A 234 13.03 -9.21 -17.02
N TRP A 235 14.06 -9.67 -16.33
CA TRP A 235 15.16 -10.39 -16.97
C TRP A 235 14.69 -11.73 -17.55
N LYS A 236 13.87 -12.46 -16.80
CA LYS A 236 13.29 -13.74 -17.22
C LYS A 236 12.51 -13.61 -18.52
N ILE A 237 11.59 -12.64 -18.62
CA ILE A 237 10.81 -12.43 -19.84
C ILE A 237 11.68 -12.00 -21.02
N ASN A 238 12.78 -11.26 -20.78
CA ASN A 238 13.72 -10.88 -21.85
C ASN A 238 14.62 -12.02 -22.33
N LEU A 239 14.72 -13.11 -21.57
CA LEU A 239 15.45 -14.33 -21.94
C LEU A 239 14.50 -15.34 -22.60
N ALA A 240 13.29 -15.48 -22.06
CA ALA A 240 12.27 -16.39 -22.56
C ALA A 240 11.63 -15.90 -23.87
N GLU A 241 11.62 -14.58 -24.12
CA GLU A 241 10.96 -13.99 -25.28
C GLU A 241 11.92 -13.26 -26.23
N PRO A 242 12.39 -13.96 -27.27
CA PRO A 242 13.43 -13.46 -28.16
C PRO A 242 12.99 -12.33 -29.08
N LEU A 243 11.71 -12.29 -29.45
CA LEU A 243 11.13 -11.27 -30.34
C LEU A 243 11.20 -9.85 -29.75
N LEU A 244 11.44 -9.74 -28.45
CA LEU A 244 11.62 -8.47 -27.74
C LEU A 244 13.10 -8.03 -27.68
N ARG A 245 14.02 -8.77 -28.31
CA ARG A 245 15.41 -8.37 -28.53
C ARG A 245 15.59 -7.92 -29.97
N LYS A 246 16.30 -6.81 -30.17
CA LYS A 246 16.60 -6.28 -31.50
C LYS A 246 17.62 -7.13 -32.28
N ASP A 247 18.33 -8.04 -31.61
CA ASP A 247 19.37 -8.89 -32.18
C ASP A 247 19.25 -10.35 -31.69
N ASP A 248 19.23 -11.28 -32.65
CA ASP A 248 19.54 -12.72 -32.63
C ASP A 248 18.68 -13.80 -31.95
N GLU A 249 18.28 -14.75 -32.82
CA GLU A 249 18.38 -16.25 -32.82
C GLU A 249 18.04 -17.08 -31.59
N LEU A 250 17.69 -16.49 -30.46
CA LEU A 250 17.05 -17.24 -29.39
C LEU A 250 15.67 -17.62 -29.92
N HIS A 251 15.32 -18.89 -29.98
CA HIS A 251 13.93 -19.32 -30.23
C HIS A 251 13.56 -20.28 -29.10
N LEU A 252 13.48 -19.73 -27.88
CA LEU A 252 13.22 -20.51 -26.67
C LEU A 252 11.74 -20.88 -26.48
N GLY A 253 10.85 -20.52 -27.40
CA GLY A 253 9.42 -20.85 -27.31
C GLY A 253 8.71 -20.09 -26.19
N ASN A 254 7.46 -19.70 -26.46
CA ASN A 254 6.60 -18.87 -25.60
C ASN A 254 6.03 -19.67 -24.41
N GLU A 255 6.86 -20.44 -23.73
CA GLU A 255 6.43 -21.17 -22.55
C GLU A 255 6.76 -20.37 -21.29
N ASN A 256 5.86 -20.42 -20.33
CA ASN A 256 6.02 -19.81 -19.02
C ASN A 256 7.06 -20.66 -18.25
N TRP A 257 8.33 -20.56 -18.65
CA TRP A 257 9.41 -21.43 -18.18
C TRP A 257 9.59 -21.30 -16.67
N ASP A 258 9.65 -22.41 -15.94
CA ASP A 258 10.20 -22.41 -14.58
C ASP A 258 11.70 -22.07 -14.62
N ASP A 259 12.27 -21.56 -13.52
CA ASP A 259 13.64 -21.04 -13.50
C ASP A 259 14.69 -22.10 -13.85
N ALA A 260 14.48 -23.33 -13.36
CA ALA A 260 15.32 -24.48 -13.70
C ALA A 260 15.19 -24.90 -15.17
N SER A 261 13.96 -24.87 -15.69
CA SER A 261 13.70 -25.21 -17.09
C SER A 261 14.31 -24.17 -18.03
N LEU A 262 14.23 -22.87 -17.69
CA LEU A 262 14.86 -21.79 -18.44
C LEU A 262 16.39 -21.95 -18.50
N LEU A 263 17.03 -22.28 -17.37
CA LEU A 263 18.47 -22.57 -17.35
C LEU A 263 18.83 -23.74 -18.25
N SER A 264 18.10 -24.86 -18.11
CA SER A 264 18.35 -26.05 -18.91
C SER A 264 18.18 -25.78 -20.41
N ALA A 265 17.23 -24.91 -20.77
CA ALA A 265 17.00 -24.52 -22.15
C ALA A 265 18.10 -23.59 -22.69
N LEU A 266 18.59 -22.64 -21.88
CA LEU A 266 19.74 -21.80 -22.22
C LEU A 266 21.02 -22.64 -22.41
N GLU A 267 21.25 -23.65 -21.56
CA GLU A 267 22.37 -24.59 -21.69
C GLU A 267 22.25 -25.45 -22.96
N LYS A 268 21.07 -26.04 -23.20
CA LYS A 268 20.81 -26.86 -24.41
C LYS A 268 21.02 -26.07 -25.70
N ASN A 269 20.62 -24.80 -25.71
CA ASN A 269 20.78 -23.91 -26.86
C ASN A 269 22.16 -23.20 -26.89
N ARG A 270 23.12 -23.61 -26.04
CA ARG A 270 24.51 -23.10 -25.98
C ARG A 270 24.65 -21.62 -25.64
N HIS A 271 23.64 -21.01 -25.02
CA HIS A 271 23.69 -19.62 -24.55
C HIS A 271 24.29 -19.53 -23.14
N TRP A 272 25.54 -19.98 -23.02
CA TRP A 272 26.24 -20.14 -21.74
C TRP A 272 26.38 -18.85 -20.94
N GLU A 273 26.60 -17.71 -21.59
CA GLU A 273 26.71 -16.41 -20.90
C GLU A 273 25.38 -15.98 -20.29
N GLN A 274 24.28 -16.22 -21.01
CA GLN A 274 22.94 -15.91 -20.54
C GLN A 274 22.53 -16.85 -19.39
N ALA A 275 22.87 -18.14 -19.49
CA ALA A 275 22.69 -19.10 -18.41
C ALA A 275 23.48 -18.71 -17.15
N ARG A 276 24.76 -18.33 -17.28
CA ARG A 276 25.58 -17.86 -16.14
C ARG A 276 25.05 -16.58 -15.52
N ASN A 277 24.63 -15.62 -16.34
CA ASN A 277 24.06 -14.37 -15.83
C ASN A 277 22.73 -14.62 -15.11
N TRP A 278 21.87 -15.48 -15.66
CA TRP A 278 20.62 -15.87 -15.03
C TRP A 278 20.87 -16.62 -13.70
N ALA A 279 21.83 -17.54 -13.68
CA ALA A 279 22.25 -18.23 -12.46
C ALA A 279 22.69 -17.26 -11.34
N LYS A 280 23.53 -16.27 -11.67
CA LYS A 280 23.95 -15.24 -10.70
C LYS A 280 22.79 -14.43 -10.14
N GLN A 281 21.77 -14.13 -10.95
CA GLN A 281 20.57 -13.41 -10.49
C GLN A 281 19.74 -14.25 -9.52
N LEU A 282 19.69 -15.57 -9.73
CA LEU A 282 18.99 -16.49 -8.85
C LEU A 282 19.73 -16.66 -7.51
N GLU A 283 21.06 -16.79 -7.54
CA GLU A 283 21.93 -16.76 -6.35
C GLU A 283 21.75 -15.48 -5.53
N ALA A 284 21.77 -14.32 -6.18
CA ALA A 284 21.63 -13.03 -5.50
C ALA A 284 20.25 -12.84 -4.84
N SER A 285 19.23 -13.58 -5.28
CA SER A 285 17.87 -13.47 -4.76
C SER A 285 17.62 -14.29 -3.48
N GLY A 286 18.58 -15.13 -3.05
CA GLY A 286 18.50 -15.90 -1.79
C GLY A 286 17.39 -16.96 -1.74
N ALA A 287 16.56 -17.08 -2.77
CA ALA A 287 15.52 -18.11 -2.85
C ALA A 287 16.18 -19.49 -2.96
N PRO A 288 15.71 -20.54 -2.26
CA PRO A 288 16.22 -21.89 -2.39
C PRO A 288 15.83 -22.47 -3.76
N TRP A 289 16.60 -22.13 -4.78
CA TRP A 289 16.53 -22.73 -6.10
C TRP A 289 17.44 -23.95 -6.12
N LYS A 290 16.95 -25.06 -6.67
CA LYS A 290 17.70 -26.33 -6.72
C LYS A 290 18.85 -26.21 -7.72
N SER A 291 19.95 -25.63 -7.28
CA SER A 291 21.26 -25.78 -7.91
C SER A 291 21.61 -27.26 -7.87
N ALA A 292 21.57 -27.94 -9.01
CA ALA A 292 22.06 -29.32 -9.14
C ALA A 292 23.58 -29.37 -9.40
N MET A 293 24.33 -28.30 -9.11
CA MET A 293 25.74 -28.17 -9.51
C MET A 293 26.62 -27.66 -8.36
N HIS A 294 26.68 -28.43 -7.27
CA HIS A 294 27.80 -28.37 -6.32
C HIS A 294 28.38 -29.76 -6.06
N HIS A 295 28.77 -30.45 -7.13
CA HIS A 295 29.76 -31.54 -7.05
C HIS A 295 30.68 -31.50 -8.28
N VAL A 296 31.43 -30.40 -8.42
CA VAL A 296 32.73 -30.48 -9.10
C VAL A 296 33.75 -30.58 -7.98
N THR A 297 33.98 -31.81 -7.53
CA THR A 297 35.24 -32.16 -6.86
C THR A 297 36.34 -31.93 -7.88
N GLU A 298 37.15 -30.91 -7.62
CA GLU A 298 38.45 -30.72 -8.24
C GLU A 298 39.28 -31.99 -7.99
N SER A 299 39.42 -32.81 -9.03
CA SER A 299 40.37 -33.91 -9.07
C SER A 299 41.02 -33.92 -10.45
N GLN A 300 42.15 -33.21 -10.56
CA GLN A 300 43.44 -33.71 -11.09
C GLN A 300 44.46 -32.58 -11.18
#